data_AF-A0A932EK24-F1
#
_entry.id   AF-A0A932EK24-F1
#
_cell.length_a   1.000
_cell.length_b   1.000
_cell.length_c   1.000
_cell.angle_alpha   90.00
_cell.angle_beta   90.00
_cell.angle_gamma   90.00
#
_symmetry.space_group_name_H-M   'P 1'
#
loop_
_entity.id
_entity.type
_entity.pdbx_description
1 polymer ?
#
loop_
_entity_poly.entity_id
_entity_poly.type
_entity_poly.pdbx_seq_one_letter_code
_entity_poly.pdbx_strand_id
1 'polypeptide(L)'
;MAAGLQMIEPLFMRFIIDRVLLNTGLDTASRLSRLNLAGAAFVAVIILSNLVGALKDYRQRLLNTRVILSLRRSLYKRLLHLPLPTLWEMKTGGILSRLTGDVETTTGLLQMAIVSPAISIVRLLIAIGVLLLLNWRLAMAAILVIPGAMLMSFVFARRIRPIYRSVRKDVEQIDGRVGETFSGIRVVRTFRREMWELFDYMLGRHTVLRKELFAHRRELVLWTSWGLLQAGVSVVIVWFGGYMNVLGAASIGDIMAFQWYTFLLMGPVWNIVNSFSELQRSLAAMERVFEVLAMPDDKPDRADARPAPPVVREIEFQKVEFAYREGHPVVHDFTVTVPGGSVVALVGRSGAGKTTVTDLVARFHDPTGGRILVNGSDIRDFRLRTYRDLLAIVQQDVFLFDGSVRDNIAYGRHEATDAEVEDAARRANAHEFIARLPDGYGTFIGERGVKLSGGQQ
;
A
#
# COMPACT_ATOMS: atom_id res chain seq x y z
N MET A 1 7.17 -28.64 6.61
CA MET A 1 8.52 -29.12 6.23
C MET A 1 9.64 -28.19 6.69
N ALA A 2 9.79 -26.97 6.16
CA ALA A 2 10.91 -26.07 6.53
C ALA A 2 11.07 -25.81 8.05
N ALA A 3 9.94 -25.63 8.76
CA ALA A 3 9.94 -25.50 10.22
C ALA A 3 10.47 -26.75 10.95
N GLY A 4 10.24 -27.94 10.41
CA GLY A 4 10.74 -29.19 10.99
C GLY A 4 12.23 -29.39 10.72
N LEU A 5 12.72 -29.05 9.52
CA LEU A 5 14.14 -29.16 9.16
C LEU A 5 15.04 -28.29 10.05
N GLN A 6 14.65 -27.06 10.34
CA GLN A 6 15.38 -26.18 11.28
C GLN A 6 15.40 -26.72 12.72
N MET A 7 14.39 -27.51 13.11
CA MET A 7 14.32 -28.12 14.44
C MET A 7 15.19 -29.37 14.54
N ILE A 8 15.70 -29.91 13.43
CA ILE A 8 16.59 -31.07 13.44
C ILE A 8 18.04 -30.65 13.67
N GLU A 9 18.40 -29.40 13.38
CA GLU A 9 19.79 -28.90 13.50
C GLU A 9 20.39 -29.06 14.91
N PRO A 10 19.69 -28.73 16.01
CA PRO A 10 20.24 -28.91 17.36
C PRO A 10 20.42 -30.39 17.75
N LEU A 11 19.62 -31.29 17.17
CA LEU A 11 19.73 -32.73 17.41
C LEU A 11 20.98 -33.32 16.74
N PHE A 12 21.40 -32.79 15.59
CA PHE A 12 22.68 -33.17 14.97
C PHE A 12 23.86 -32.77 15.86
N MET A 13 23.82 -31.56 16.44
CA MET A 13 24.84 -31.12 17.38
C MET A 13 24.92 -32.06 18.59
N ARG A 14 23.78 -32.39 19.21
CA ARG A 14 23.70 -33.37 20.30
C ARG A 14 24.30 -34.71 19.91
N PHE A 15 23.92 -35.24 18.74
CA PHE A 15 24.42 -36.52 18.24
C PHE A 15 25.94 -36.53 18.06
N ILE A 16 26.51 -35.48 17.47
CA ILE A 16 27.97 -35.35 17.28
C ILE A 16 28.69 -35.35 18.64
N ILE A 17 28.18 -34.60 19.61
CA ILE A 17 28.80 -34.50 20.93
C ILE A 17 28.72 -35.84 21.67
N ASP A 18 27.52 -36.40 21.83
CA ASP A 18 27.30 -37.56 22.70
C ASP A 18 27.73 -38.89 22.05
N ARG A 19 27.49 -39.08 20.75
CA ARG A 19 27.70 -40.36 20.07
C ARG A 19 29.02 -40.46 19.31
N VAL A 20 29.67 -39.32 19.02
CA VAL A 20 30.94 -39.28 18.27
C VAL A 20 32.09 -38.80 19.16
N LEU A 21 32.02 -37.57 19.70
CA LEU A 21 33.14 -36.95 20.42
C LEU A 21 33.38 -37.57 21.80
N LEU A 22 32.34 -37.72 22.61
CA LEU A 22 32.43 -38.22 23.99
C LEU A 22 32.30 -39.74 24.10
N ASN A 23 32.13 -40.44 22.98
CA ASN A 23 32.00 -41.90 22.97
C ASN A 23 33.38 -42.57 23.13
N THR A 24 33.63 -43.09 24.33
CA THR A 24 34.89 -43.75 24.72
C THR A 24 35.06 -45.14 24.10
N GLY A 25 34.01 -45.73 23.53
CA GLY A 25 34.06 -47.05 22.87
C GLY A 25 34.47 -47.04 21.39
N LEU A 26 34.84 -45.88 20.84
CA LEU A 26 35.25 -45.75 19.44
C LEU A 26 36.75 -45.49 19.32
N ASP A 27 37.41 -46.25 18.45
CA ASP A 27 38.78 -45.97 18.01
C ASP A 27 38.86 -44.65 17.22
N THR A 28 40.03 -44.02 17.19
CA THR A 28 40.26 -42.68 16.63
C THR A 28 39.86 -42.60 15.15
N ALA A 29 40.16 -43.63 14.35
CA ALA A 29 39.76 -43.70 12.95
C ALA A 29 38.24 -43.83 12.76
N SER A 30 37.58 -44.61 13.62
CA SER A 30 36.12 -44.75 13.64
C SER A 30 35.41 -43.47 14.11
N ARG A 31 36.04 -42.73 15.02
CA ARG A 31 35.56 -41.42 15.49
C ARG A 31 35.63 -40.38 14.36
N LEU A 32 36.76 -40.32 13.64
CA LEU A 32 36.95 -39.38 12.53
C LEU A 32 35.97 -39.65 11.38
N SER A 33 35.77 -40.92 11.01
CA SER A 33 34.83 -41.29 9.93
C SER A 33 33.37 -40.96 10.28
N ARG A 34 32.92 -41.27 11.50
CA ARG A 34 31.58 -40.89 11.97
C ARG A 34 31.41 -39.38 12.10
N LEU A 35 32.44 -38.65 12.50
CA LEU A 35 32.43 -37.20 12.56
C LEU A 35 32.26 -36.60 11.15
N ASN A 36 33.05 -37.06 10.18
CA ASN A 36 32.97 -36.60 8.80
C ASN A 36 31.61 -36.93 8.17
N LEU A 37 31.06 -38.13 8.42
CA LEU A 37 29.74 -38.53 7.94
C LEU A 37 28.63 -37.68 8.56
N ALA A 38 28.63 -37.51 9.88
CA ALA A 38 27.64 -36.69 10.59
C ALA A 38 27.75 -35.21 10.20
N GLY A 39 28.97 -34.70 10.03
CA GLY A 39 29.23 -33.35 9.53
C GLY A 39 28.73 -33.15 8.10
N ALA A 40 29.01 -34.08 7.19
CA ALA A 40 28.52 -34.03 5.82
C ALA A 40 26.99 -34.10 5.75
N ALA A 41 26.37 -34.98 6.54
CA ALA A 41 24.92 -35.07 6.66
C ALA A 41 24.31 -33.77 7.22
N PHE A 42 24.95 -33.17 8.24
CA PHE A 42 24.50 -31.91 8.82
C PHE A 42 24.57 -30.76 7.82
N VAL A 43 25.68 -30.65 7.07
CA VAL A 43 25.82 -29.68 5.97
C VAL A 43 24.74 -29.90 4.90
N ALA A 44 24.49 -31.14 4.50
CA ALA A 44 23.45 -31.46 3.52
C ALA A 44 22.05 -31.04 4.01
N VAL A 45 21.73 -31.26 5.30
CA VAL A 45 20.47 -30.83 5.92
C VAL A 45 20.37 -29.30 5.96
N ILE A 46 21.44 -28.59 6.30
CA ILE A 46 21.46 -27.12 6.30
C ILE A 46 21.23 -26.58 4.88
N ILE A 47 21.94 -27.12 3.88
CA ILE A 47 21.77 -26.71 2.48
C ILE A 47 20.34 -26.97 2.01
N LEU A 48 19.80 -28.16 2.29
CA LEU A 48 18.43 -28.51 1.92
C LEU A 48 17.40 -27.63 2.63
N SER A 49 17.57 -27.39 3.94
CA SER A 49 16.71 -26.51 4.74
C SER A 49 16.68 -25.09 4.17
N ASN A 50 17.85 -24.53 3.83
CA ASN A 50 17.96 -23.22 3.20
C ASN A 50 17.36 -23.19 1.79
N LEU A 51 17.57 -24.22 0.97
CA LEU A 51 17.00 -24.31 -0.38
C LEU A 51 15.46 -24.38 -0.33
N VAL A 52 14.91 -25.20 0.56
CA VAL A 52 13.46 -25.30 0.79
C VAL A 52 12.91 -23.98 1.33
N GLY A 53 13.64 -23.32 2.24
CA GLY A 53 13.31 -21.98 2.73
C GLY A 53 13.26 -20.94 1.63
N ALA A 54 14.29 -20.88 0.79
CA ALA A 54 14.38 -19.97 -0.35
C ALA A 54 13.26 -20.21 -1.37
N LEU A 55 12.97 -21.48 -1.71
CA LEU A 55 11.87 -21.81 -2.62
C LEU A 55 10.52 -21.41 -2.05
N LYS A 56 10.29 -21.67 -0.75
CA LYS A 56 9.07 -21.24 -0.05
C LYS A 56 8.93 -19.73 -0.11
N ASP A 57 9.97 -18.98 0.25
CA ASP A 57 9.93 -17.52 0.29
C ASP A 57 9.73 -16.92 -1.11
N TYR A 58 10.36 -17.51 -2.14
CA TYR A 58 10.14 -17.12 -3.53
C TYR A 58 8.69 -17.36 -3.99
N ARG A 59 8.15 -18.56 -3.75
CA ARG A 59 6.75 -18.90 -4.08
C ARG A 59 5.77 -18.00 -3.33
N GLN A 60 6.05 -17.71 -2.06
CA GLN A 60 5.26 -16.81 -1.24
C GLN A 60 5.27 -15.37 -1.78
N ARG A 61 6.45 -14.85 -2.19
CA ARG A 61 6.57 -13.53 -2.82
C ARG A 61 5.81 -13.47 -4.15
N LEU A 62 5.92 -14.49 -4.99
CA LEU A 62 5.18 -14.56 -6.26
C LEU A 62 3.66 -14.51 -6.05
N LEU A 63 3.14 -15.29 -5.08
CA LEU A 63 1.72 -15.25 -4.74
C LEU A 63 1.31 -13.85 -4.26
N ASN A 64 2.12 -13.22 -3.41
CA ASN A 64 1.85 -11.88 -2.90
C ASN A 64 1.72 -10.86 -4.03
N THR A 65 2.71 -10.82 -4.92
CA THR A 65 2.74 -9.87 -6.03
C THR A 65 1.54 -10.07 -6.95
N ARG A 66 1.13 -11.31 -7.23
CA ARG A 66 -0.08 -11.58 -8.03
C ARG A 66 -1.35 -11.07 -7.36
N VAL A 67 -1.50 -11.27 -6.06
CA VAL A 67 -2.66 -10.76 -5.31
C VAL A 67 -2.67 -9.24 -5.29
N ILE A 68 -1.52 -8.60 -5.02
CA ILE A 68 -1.37 -7.13 -5.08
C ILE A 68 -1.78 -6.59 -6.45
N LEU A 69 -1.26 -7.19 -7.53
CA LEU A 69 -1.58 -6.75 -8.89
C LEU A 69 -3.07 -6.91 -9.22
N SER A 70 -3.69 -8.03 -8.80
CA SER A 70 -5.12 -8.25 -9.00
C SER A 70 -5.96 -7.23 -8.23
N LEU A 71 -5.63 -6.95 -6.96
CA LEU A 71 -6.33 -5.96 -6.16
C LEU A 71 -6.15 -4.55 -6.74
N ARG A 72 -4.92 -4.16 -7.12
CA ARG A 72 -4.66 -2.87 -7.77
C ARG A 72 -5.46 -2.72 -9.05
N ARG A 73 -5.50 -3.75 -9.90
CA ARG A 73 -6.28 -3.73 -11.14
C ARG A 73 -7.78 -3.55 -10.86
N SER A 74 -8.34 -4.32 -9.94
CA SER A 74 -9.76 -4.23 -9.60
C SER A 74 -10.10 -2.87 -8.97
N LEU A 75 -9.28 -2.38 -8.05
CA LEU A 75 -9.48 -1.10 -7.38
C LEU A 75 -9.34 0.07 -8.36
N TYR A 76 -8.31 0.04 -9.22
CA TYR A 76 -8.11 1.06 -10.26
C TYR A 76 -9.29 1.07 -11.25
N LYS A 77 -9.74 -0.11 -11.71
CA LYS A 77 -10.93 -0.22 -12.54
C LYS A 77 -12.14 0.39 -11.84
N ARG A 78 -12.35 0.11 -10.55
CA ARG A 78 -13.48 0.67 -9.81
C ARG A 78 -13.40 2.18 -9.67
N LEU A 79 -12.24 2.72 -9.26
CA LEU A 79 -12.00 4.16 -9.12
C LEU A 79 -12.30 4.95 -10.40
N LEU A 80 -11.98 4.41 -11.58
CA LEU A 80 -12.29 5.04 -12.88
C LEU A 80 -13.79 5.16 -13.15
N HIS A 81 -14.63 4.38 -12.47
CA HIS A 81 -16.07 4.34 -12.68
C HIS A 81 -16.84 4.82 -11.44
N LEU A 82 -16.19 5.41 -10.44
CA LEU A 82 -16.88 5.97 -9.28
C LEU A 82 -17.50 7.34 -9.59
N PRO A 83 -18.58 7.72 -8.86
CA PRO A 83 -19.17 9.04 -8.98
C PRO A 83 -18.15 10.15 -8.72
N LEU A 84 -18.19 11.21 -9.53
CA LEU A 84 -17.31 12.39 -9.37
C LEU A 84 -17.35 12.99 -7.95
N PRO A 85 -18.51 13.15 -7.28
CA PRO A 85 -18.55 13.67 -5.91
C PRO A 85 -17.72 12.82 -4.94
N THR A 86 -17.80 11.50 -5.06
CA THR A 86 -17.02 10.56 -4.25
C THR A 86 -15.52 10.71 -4.50
N LEU A 87 -15.10 10.88 -5.77
CA LEU A 87 -13.70 11.11 -6.11
C LEU A 87 -13.19 12.45 -5.57
N TRP A 88 -14.01 13.50 -5.57
CA TRP A 88 -13.67 14.81 -5.02
C TRP A 88 -13.48 14.76 -3.50
N GLU A 89 -14.34 14.02 -2.79
CA GLU A 89 -14.22 13.83 -1.34
C GLU A 89 -12.95 13.05 -0.97
N MET A 90 -12.60 12.01 -1.74
CA MET A 90 -11.40 11.22 -1.50
C MET A 90 -10.10 12.02 -1.74
N LYS A 91 -10.14 13.00 -2.66
CA LYS A 91 -8.98 13.74 -3.18
C LYS A 91 -7.93 12.81 -3.82
N THR A 92 -7.03 13.38 -4.64
CA THR A 92 -5.97 12.61 -5.30
C THR A 92 -5.08 11.84 -4.32
N GLY A 93 -4.71 12.46 -3.19
CA GLY A 93 -3.89 11.82 -2.16
C GLY A 93 -4.56 10.62 -1.51
N GLY A 94 -5.88 10.69 -1.25
CA GLY A 94 -6.63 9.57 -0.68
C GLY A 94 -6.83 8.42 -1.66
N ILE A 95 -6.98 8.72 -2.96
CA ILE A 95 -7.02 7.69 -4.02
C ILE A 95 -5.68 6.96 -4.12
N LEU A 96 -4.57 7.71 -4.15
CA LEU A 96 -3.23 7.13 -4.19
C LEU A 96 -2.94 6.29 -2.95
N SER A 97 -3.26 6.81 -1.75
CA SER A 97 -3.09 6.09 -0.49
C SER A 97 -3.83 4.75 -0.48
N ARG A 98 -5.03 4.67 -1.07
CA ARG A 98 -5.77 3.41 -1.21
C ARG A 98 -5.10 2.44 -2.19
N LEU A 99 -4.70 2.94 -3.38
CA LEU A 99 -4.09 2.12 -4.44
C LEU A 99 -2.71 1.56 -4.09
N THR A 100 -1.90 2.33 -3.36
CA THR A 100 -0.55 1.94 -2.97
C THR A 100 -0.54 1.40 -1.55
N GLY A 101 -0.74 2.28 -0.57
CA GLY A 101 -0.59 1.99 0.85
C GLY A 101 -1.57 0.95 1.39
N ASP A 102 -2.88 1.14 1.17
CA ASP A 102 -3.88 0.22 1.73
C ASP A 102 -3.86 -1.14 1.05
N VAL A 103 -3.64 -1.21 -0.27
CA VAL A 103 -3.48 -2.51 -0.96
C VAL A 103 -2.24 -3.25 -0.47
N GLU A 104 -1.09 -2.58 -0.32
CA GLU A 104 0.12 -3.21 0.23
C GLU A 104 -0.12 -3.75 1.64
N THR A 105 -0.71 -2.92 2.51
CA THR A 105 -1.05 -3.30 3.89
C THR A 105 -2.04 -4.46 3.92
N THR A 106 -3.07 -4.46 3.08
CA THR A 106 -4.06 -5.54 2.97
C THR A 106 -3.42 -6.87 2.60
N THR A 107 -2.49 -6.88 1.65
CA THR A 107 -1.77 -8.12 1.32
C THR A 107 -0.80 -8.57 2.42
N GLY A 108 -0.33 -7.61 3.23
CA GLY A 108 0.29 -7.86 4.53
C GLY A 108 -0.58 -8.69 5.48
N LEU A 109 -1.92 -8.63 5.43
CA LEU A 109 -2.79 -9.48 6.28
C LEU A 109 -2.48 -10.96 6.11
N LEU A 110 -2.58 -11.45 4.87
CA LEU A 110 -2.46 -12.87 4.60
C LEU A 110 -1.09 -13.37 5.08
N GLN A 111 -0.03 -12.60 4.85
CA GLN A 111 1.33 -13.03 5.17
C GLN A 111 1.74 -12.78 6.62
N MET A 112 1.67 -11.53 7.08
CA MET A 112 2.20 -11.11 8.38
C MET A 112 1.19 -11.30 9.50
N ALA A 113 -0.12 -11.20 9.24
CA ALA A 113 -1.15 -11.30 10.27
C ALA A 113 -1.65 -12.74 10.50
N ILE A 114 -1.66 -13.59 9.47
CA ILE A 114 -2.24 -14.95 9.57
C ILE A 114 -1.17 -16.04 9.38
N VAL A 115 -0.48 -16.06 8.24
CA VAL A 115 0.45 -17.15 7.90
C VAL A 115 1.68 -17.16 8.81
N SER A 116 2.32 -16.01 9.03
CA SER A 116 3.54 -15.92 9.85
C SER A 116 3.32 -16.31 11.33
N PRO A 117 2.26 -15.84 12.01
CA PRO A 117 1.91 -16.30 13.36
C PRO A 117 1.59 -17.77 13.43
N ALA A 118 0.80 -18.29 12.48
CA ALA A 118 0.46 -19.70 12.46
C ALA A 118 1.72 -20.57 12.36
N ILE A 119 2.64 -20.22 11.45
CA ILE A 119 3.94 -20.90 11.33
C ILE A 119 4.78 -20.74 12.60
N SER A 120 4.76 -19.55 13.22
CA SER A 120 5.52 -19.27 14.45
C SER A 120 4.98 -20.08 15.64
N ILE A 121 3.66 -20.21 15.77
CA ILE A 121 2.99 -21.05 16.77
C ILE A 121 3.34 -22.51 16.54
N VAL A 122 3.25 -23.01 15.30
CA VAL A 122 3.62 -24.40 14.97
C VAL A 122 5.10 -24.65 15.29
N ARG A 123 6.01 -23.72 14.95
CA ARG A 123 7.44 -23.81 15.30
C ARG A 123 7.65 -23.86 16.81
N LEU A 124 6.96 -23.00 17.56
CA LEU A 124 7.01 -22.94 19.01
C LEU A 124 6.55 -24.27 19.63
N LEU A 125 5.42 -24.82 19.16
CA LEU A 125 4.88 -26.09 19.63
C LEU A 125 5.81 -27.28 19.32
N ILE A 126 6.38 -27.34 18.10
CA ILE A 126 7.35 -28.38 17.73
C ILE A 126 8.60 -28.28 18.61
N ALA A 127 9.16 -27.08 18.77
CA ALA A 127 10.34 -26.86 19.60
C ALA A 127 10.08 -27.27 21.06
N ILE A 128 8.98 -26.81 21.67
CA ILE A 128 8.60 -27.18 23.04
C ILE A 128 8.41 -28.70 23.16
N GLY A 129 7.74 -29.33 22.19
CA GLY A 129 7.55 -30.78 22.15
C GLY A 129 8.89 -31.53 22.14
N VAL A 130 9.83 -31.11 21.29
CA VAL A 130 11.17 -31.71 21.23
C VAL A 130 11.92 -31.51 22.55
N LEU A 131 11.90 -30.31 23.12
CA LEU A 131 12.55 -30.03 24.40
C LEU A 131 12.01 -30.90 25.55
N LEU A 132 10.69 -31.03 25.64
CA LEU A 132 10.03 -31.87 26.66
C LEU A 132 10.38 -33.35 26.50
N LEU A 133 10.47 -33.85 25.26
CA LEU A 133 10.87 -35.22 24.96
C LEU A 133 12.35 -35.50 25.27
N LEU A 134 13.22 -34.50 25.11
CA LEU A 134 14.64 -34.62 25.46
C LEU A 134 14.83 -34.69 26.97
N ASN A 135 14.36 -33.66 27.68
CA ASN A 135 14.45 -33.59 29.13
C ASN A 135 13.45 -32.58 29.68
N TRP A 136 12.34 -33.05 30.25
CA TRP A 136 11.28 -32.17 30.74
C TRP A 136 11.73 -31.21 31.86
N ARG A 137 12.75 -31.58 32.66
CA ARG A 137 13.28 -30.71 33.73
C ARG A 137 14.06 -29.53 33.16
N LEU A 138 14.91 -29.76 32.15
CA LEU A 138 15.62 -28.69 31.45
C LEU A 138 14.68 -27.87 30.55
N ALA A 139 13.65 -28.49 30.00
CA ALA A 139 12.64 -27.81 29.19
C ALA A 139 11.88 -26.75 29.98
N MET A 140 11.58 -26.98 31.27
CA MET A 140 10.96 -25.96 32.13
C MET A 140 11.83 -24.69 32.24
N ALA A 141 13.15 -24.84 32.34
CA ALA A 141 14.07 -23.71 32.37
C ALA A 141 14.09 -22.94 31.03
N ALA A 142 14.04 -23.64 29.90
CA ALA A 142 13.98 -23.02 28.57
C ALA A 142 12.62 -22.35 28.28
N ILE A 143 11.51 -22.93 28.76
CA ILE A 143 10.17 -22.37 28.60
C ILE A 143 10.00 -21.08 29.41
N LEU A 144 10.73 -20.93 30.53
CA LEU A 144 10.72 -19.71 31.34
C LEU A 144 11.17 -18.46 30.56
N VAL A 145 11.91 -18.62 29.47
CA VAL A 145 12.28 -17.50 28.60
C VAL A 145 11.06 -16.90 27.90
N ILE A 146 10.07 -17.72 27.56
CA ILE A 146 8.92 -17.31 26.74
C ILE A 146 8.10 -16.20 27.44
N PRO A 147 7.67 -16.34 28.71
CA PRO A 147 6.98 -15.27 29.42
C PRO A 147 7.79 -13.97 29.50
N GLY A 148 9.09 -14.06 29.77
CA GLY A 148 9.97 -12.90 29.83
C GLY A 148 10.11 -12.21 28.48
N ALA A 149 10.25 -12.98 27.41
CA ALA A 149 10.29 -12.48 26.05
C ALA A 149 8.97 -11.80 25.64
N MET A 150 7.83 -12.43 25.94
CA MET A 150 6.51 -11.87 25.69
C MET A 150 6.29 -10.56 26.44
N LEU A 151 6.71 -10.47 27.70
CA LEU A 151 6.64 -9.24 28.49
C LEU A 151 7.43 -8.11 27.84
N MET A 152 8.68 -8.37 27.42
CA MET A 152 9.52 -7.37 26.74
C MET A 152 8.88 -6.88 25.44
N SER A 153 8.37 -7.79 24.60
CA SER A 153 7.69 -7.43 23.35
C SER A 153 6.40 -6.63 23.62
N PHE A 154 5.65 -6.95 24.68
CA PHE A 154 4.45 -6.20 25.07
C PHE A 154 4.80 -4.78 25.54
N VAL A 155 5.85 -4.64 26.36
CA VAL A 155 6.34 -3.33 26.80
C VAL A 155 6.79 -2.50 25.60
N PHE A 156 7.52 -3.08 24.64
CA PHE A 156 7.90 -2.42 23.40
C PHE A 156 6.67 -1.93 22.63
N ALA A 157 5.69 -2.82 22.40
CA ALA A 157 4.47 -2.51 21.67
C ALA A 157 3.64 -1.39 22.32
N ARG A 158 3.59 -1.33 23.66
CA ARG A 158 2.74 -0.38 24.41
C ARG A 158 3.45 0.93 24.75
N ARG A 159 4.76 0.92 25.01
CA ARG A 159 5.51 2.09 25.51
C ARG A 159 6.41 2.76 24.49
N ILE A 160 6.92 2.03 23.51
CA ILE A 160 7.89 2.56 22.51
C ILE A 160 7.20 2.81 21.18
N ARG A 161 6.41 1.84 20.69
CA ARG A 161 5.73 1.93 19.40
C ARG A 161 4.87 3.20 19.23
N PRO A 162 4.12 3.70 20.24
CA PRO A 162 3.37 4.95 20.10
C PRO A 162 4.25 6.18 19.88
N ILE A 163 5.48 6.19 20.42
CA ILE A 163 6.43 7.30 20.22
C ILE A 163 6.85 7.35 18.76
N TYR A 164 7.22 6.21 18.17
CA TYR A 164 7.53 6.13 16.74
C TYR A 164 6.33 6.46 15.85
N ARG A 165 5.10 6.14 16.27
CA ARG A 165 3.90 6.59 15.56
C ARG A 165 3.76 8.12 15.59
N SER A 166 4.03 8.76 16.73
CA SER A 166 4.04 10.23 16.81
C SER A 166 5.17 10.84 15.98
N VAL A 167 6.36 10.25 15.98
CA VAL A 167 7.49 10.68 15.13
C VAL A 167 7.08 10.66 13.67
N ARG A 168 6.50 9.55 13.20
CA ARG A 168 6.04 9.42 11.82
C ARG A 168 5.00 10.47 11.45
N LYS A 169 4.03 10.74 12.34
CA LYS A 169 3.01 11.78 12.12
C LYS A 169 3.62 13.18 11.98
N ASP A 170 4.59 13.52 12.83
CA ASP A 170 5.28 14.81 12.76
C ASP A 170 6.08 14.92 11.46
N VAL A 171 6.76 13.84 11.03
CA VAL A 171 7.47 13.79 9.75
C VAL A 171 6.51 14.00 8.57
N GLU A 172 5.37 13.30 8.55
CA GLU A 172 4.34 13.46 7.52
C GLU A 172 3.82 14.91 7.44
N GLN A 173 3.66 15.60 8.58
CA GLN A 173 3.27 17.01 8.63
C GLN A 173 4.36 17.95 8.08
N ILE A 174 5.63 17.70 8.44
CA ILE A 174 6.77 18.48 7.94
C ILE A 174 6.92 18.28 6.42
N ASP A 175 6.86 17.05 5.93
CA ASP A 175 6.96 16.73 4.51
C ASP A 175 5.78 17.32 3.73
N GLY A 176 4.57 17.32 4.31
CA GLY A 176 3.41 18.02 3.76
C GLY A 176 3.65 19.53 3.61
N ARG A 177 4.21 20.18 4.63
CA ARG A 177 4.57 21.60 4.57
C ARG A 177 5.63 21.87 3.50
N VAL A 178 6.65 21.03 3.39
CA VAL A 178 7.66 21.13 2.33
C VAL A 178 7.00 21.08 0.95
N GLY A 179 6.06 20.16 0.74
CA GLY A 179 5.27 20.08 -0.50
C GLY A 179 4.50 21.38 -0.81
N GLU A 180 3.84 21.98 0.19
CA GLU A 180 3.17 23.28 0.06
C GLU A 180 4.14 24.43 -0.26
N THR A 181 5.27 24.51 0.47
CA THR A 181 6.27 25.56 0.31
C THR A 181 6.86 25.57 -1.10
N PHE A 182 7.21 24.40 -1.66
CA PHE A 182 7.75 24.31 -3.01
C PHE A 182 6.68 24.44 -4.10
N SER A 183 5.46 23.96 -3.87
CA SER A 183 4.33 24.19 -4.79
C SER A 183 3.98 25.68 -4.87
N GLY A 184 4.03 26.37 -3.74
CA GLY A 184 3.80 27.79 -3.58
C GLY A 184 5.08 28.65 -3.66
N ILE A 185 6.17 28.14 -4.25
CA ILE A 185 7.49 28.79 -4.17
C ILE A 185 7.48 30.23 -4.70
N ARG A 186 6.61 30.54 -5.68
CA ARG A 186 6.42 31.91 -6.18
C ARG A 186 5.90 32.83 -5.09
N VAL A 187 4.90 32.41 -4.32
CA VAL A 187 4.34 33.17 -3.18
C VAL A 187 5.42 33.39 -2.12
N VAL A 188 6.15 32.34 -1.75
CA VAL A 188 7.24 32.42 -0.76
C VAL A 188 8.30 33.46 -1.18
N ARG A 189 8.73 33.42 -2.45
CA ARG A 189 9.72 34.37 -3.02
C ARG A 189 9.16 35.79 -3.16
N THR A 190 7.92 35.94 -3.62
CA THR A 190 7.25 37.24 -3.77
C THR A 190 7.16 37.96 -2.43
N PHE A 191 6.86 37.24 -1.35
CA PHE A 191 6.75 37.80 0.00
C PHE A 191 8.06 37.69 0.82
N ARG A 192 9.17 37.22 0.23
CA ARG A 192 10.48 37.07 0.87
C ARG A 192 10.45 36.31 2.20
N ARG A 193 9.74 35.17 2.23
CA ARG A 193 9.49 34.35 3.45
C ARG A 193 10.44 33.14 3.61
N GLU A 194 11.52 33.05 2.83
CA GLU A 194 12.41 31.88 2.79
C GLU A 194 12.98 31.53 4.17
N MET A 195 13.44 32.52 4.94
CA MET A 195 13.99 32.30 6.28
C MET A 195 12.93 31.82 7.29
N TRP A 196 11.68 32.23 7.11
CA TRP A 196 10.59 31.81 7.98
C TRP A 196 10.23 30.34 7.75
N GLU A 197 10.15 29.93 6.48
CA GLU A 197 9.94 28.52 6.09
C GLU A 197 11.11 27.63 6.55
N LEU A 198 12.36 28.11 6.44
CA LEU A 198 13.53 27.38 6.95
C LEU A 198 13.47 27.20 8.46
N PHE A 199 13.08 28.24 9.21
CA PHE A 199 12.99 28.17 10.67
C PHE A 199 11.91 27.21 11.14
N ASP A 200 10.72 27.26 10.54
CA ASP A 200 9.62 26.33 10.83
C ASP A 200 10.02 24.87 10.54
N TYR A 201 10.66 24.61 9.39
CA TYR A 201 11.20 23.30 9.05
C TYR A 201 12.21 22.79 10.08
N MET A 202 13.18 23.63 10.48
CA MET A 202 14.21 23.24 11.45
C MET A 202 13.63 22.99 12.85
N LEU A 203 12.66 23.80 13.30
CA LEU A 203 11.93 23.57 14.56
C LEU A 203 11.19 22.22 14.56
N GLY A 204 10.48 21.92 13.47
CA GLY A 204 9.82 20.63 13.29
C GLY A 204 10.82 19.49 13.37
N ARG A 205 11.94 19.58 12.64
CA ARG A 205 12.96 18.53 12.61
C ARG A 205 13.67 18.33 13.94
N HIS A 206 13.94 19.39 14.69
CA HIS A 206 14.49 19.28 16.05
C HIS A 206 13.53 18.58 17.02
N THR A 207 12.23 18.78 16.86
CA THR A 207 11.21 18.09 17.67
C THR A 207 11.16 16.59 17.34
N VAL A 208 11.20 16.25 16.05
CA VAL A 208 11.32 14.85 15.58
C VAL A 208 12.57 14.20 16.17
N LEU A 209 13.74 14.84 16.05
CA LEU A 209 15.01 14.30 16.56
C LEU A 209 14.95 14.02 18.07
N ARG A 210 14.38 14.95 18.86
CA ARG A 210 14.22 14.75 20.31
C ARG A 210 13.33 13.56 20.63
N LYS A 211 12.22 13.38 19.89
CA LYS A 211 11.32 12.23 20.06
C LYS A 211 11.98 10.91 19.66
N GLU A 212 12.76 10.90 18.57
CA GLU A 212 13.54 9.73 18.15
C GLU A 212 14.58 9.33 19.20
N LEU A 213 15.36 10.29 19.70
CA LEU A 213 16.34 10.03 20.76
C LEU A 213 15.66 9.52 22.04
N PHE A 214 14.50 10.06 22.40
CA PHE A 214 13.72 9.59 23.55
C PHE A 214 13.21 8.15 23.34
N ALA A 215 12.71 7.82 22.15
CA ALA A 215 12.30 6.45 21.80
C ALA A 215 13.50 5.49 21.86
N HIS A 216 14.62 5.87 21.25
CA HIS A 216 15.82 5.05 21.18
C HIS A 216 16.44 4.79 22.55
N ARG A 217 16.46 5.77 23.47
CA ARG A 217 16.91 5.55 24.86
C ARG A 217 16.09 4.47 25.56
N ARG A 218 14.77 4.45 25.38
CA ARG A 218 13.90 3.40 25.95
C ARG A 218 14.13 2.05 25.28
N GLU A 219 14.37 2.09 23.98
CA GLU A 219 14.67 0.90 23.18
C GLU A 219 15.98 0.25 23.65
N LEU A 220 17.02 1.04 23.90
CA LEU A 220 18.29 0.58 24.46
C LEU A 220 18.09 -0.11 25.81
N VAL A 221 17.25 0.44 26.70
CA VAL A 221 16.94 -0.20 27.99
C VAL A 221 16.26 -1.56 27.78
N LEU A 222 15.31 -1.66 26.84
CA LEU A 222 14.67 -2.93 26.51
C LEU A 222 15.63 -3.94 25.88
N TRP A 223 16.46 -3.54 24.90
CA TRP A 223 17.45 -4.42 24.29
C TRP A 223 18.51 -4.89 25.27
N THR A 224 18.96 -4.01 26.17
CA THR A 224 19.89 -4.39 27.24
C THR A 224 19.24 -5.39 28.18
N SER A 225 18.00 -5.15 28.59
CA SER A 225 17.24 -6.07 29.45
C SER A 225 16.99 -7.42 28.77
N TRP A 226 16.75 -7.40 27.47
CA TRP A 226 16.62 -8.59 26.63
C TRP A 226 17.92 -9.40 26.60
N GLY A 227 19.05 -8.74 26.34
CA GLY A 227 20.37 -9.38 26.34
C GLY A 227 20.71 -10.02 27.69
N LEU A 228 20.39 -9.33 28.80
CA LEU A 228 20.57 -9.86 30.16
C LEU A 228 19.69 -11.08 30.42
N LEU A 229 18.42 -11.05 29.97
CA LEU A 229 17.51 -12.18 30.10
C LEU A 229 18.02 -13.41 29.34
N GLN A 230 18.49 -13.20 28.11
CA GLN A 230 19.05 -14.25 27.27
C GLN A 230 20.33 -14.85 27.86
N ALA A 231 21.24 -14.01 28.35
CA ALA A 231 22.44 -14.46 29.06
C ALA A 231 22.09 -15.20 30.36
N GLY A 232 21.13 -14.68 31.13
CA GLY A 232 20.66 -15.29 32.37
C GLY A 232 20.09 -16.69 32.15
N VAL A 233 19.24 -16.88 31.13
CA VAL A 233 18.72 -18.20 30.80
C VAL A 233 19.86 -19.12 30.35
N SER A 234 20.78 -18.63 29.52
CA SER A 234 21.94 -19.43 29.09
C SER A 234 22.74 -19.95 30.28
N VAL A 235 22.99 -19.10 31.27
CA VAL A 235 23.65 -19.49 32.52
C VAL A 235 22.83 -20.52 33.29
N VAL A 236 21.51 -20.34 33.40
CA VAL A 236 20.63 -21.32 34.06
C VAL A 236 20.65 -22.67 33.37
N ILE A 237 20.60 -22.71 32.02
CA ILE A 237 20.65 -23.96 31.25
C ILE A 237 21.99 -24.67 31.47
N VAL A 238 23.11 -23.94 31.41
CA VAL A 238 24.45 -24.52 31.60
C VAL A 238 24.65 -24.97 33.05
N TRP A 239 24.25 -24.17 34.03
CA TRP A 239 24.44 -24.49 35.45
C TRP A 239 23.52 -25.64 35.88
N PHE A 240 22.21 -25.52 35.65
CA PHE A 240 21.26 -26.57 36.02
C PHE A 240 21.45 -27.84 35.19
N GLY A 241 21.73 -27.69 33.89
CA GLY A 241 22.08 -28.81 33.02
C GLY A 241 23.39 -29.49 33.42
N GLY A 242 24.41 -28.71 33.79
CA GLY A 242 25.68 -29.23 34.30
C GLY A 242 25.50 -30.00 35.60
N TYR A 243 24.70 -29.48 36.54
CA TYR A 243 24.30 -30.18 37.75
C TYR A 243 23.58 -31.51 37.43
N MET A 244 22.64 -31.50 36.49
CA MET A 244 21.96 -32.72 36.03
C MET A 244 22.91 -33.72 35.34
N ASN A 245 23.92 -33.23 34.61
CA ASN A 245 24.92 -34.07 33.98
C ASN A 245 25.83 -34.75 35.02
N VAL A 246 26.23 -34.05 36.09
CA VAL A 246 26.97 -34.66 37.20
C VAL A 246 26.16 -35.76 37.88
N LEU A 247 24.83 -35.59 37.97
CA LEU A 247 23.91 -36.61 38.49
C LEU A 247 23.55 -37.72 37.47
N GLY A 248 24.08 -37.67 36.25
CA GLY A 248 23.78 -38.64 35.18
C GLY A 248 22.38 -38.53 34.57
N ALA A 249 21.66 -37.43 34.82
CA ALA A 249 20.28 -37.20 34.38
C ALA A 249 20.15 -36.36 33.08
N ALA A 250 21.27 -35.86 32.54
CA ALA A 250 21.35 -35.14 31.26
C ALA A 250 22.73 -35.35 30.63
N SER A 251 22.85 -35.30 29.30
CA SER A 251 24.15 -35.31 28.62
C SER A 251 24.67 -33.90 28.33
N ILE A 252 25.97 -33.78 28.03
CA ILE A 252 26.55 -32.51 27.54
C ILE A 252 25.89 -32.10 26.22
N GLY A 253 25.58 -33.07 25.33
CA GLY A 253 24.84 -32.82 24.11
C GLY A 253 23.43 -32.27 24.35
N ASP A 254 22.74 -32.69 25.42
CA ASP A 254 21.46 -32.11 25.83
C ASP A 254 21.63 -30.62 26.12
N ILE A 255 22.58 -30.25 27.00
CA ILE A 255 22.81 -28.84 27.39
C ILE A 255 23.04 -27.95 26.16
N MET A 256 23.85 -28.43 25.21
CA MET A 256 24.15 -27.70 23.98
C MET A 256 22.93 -27.58 23.05
N ALA A 257 22.12 -28.63 22.92
CA ALA A 257 20.87 -28.56 22.16
C ALA A 257 19.85 -27.62 22.81
N PHE A 258 19.68 -27.66 24.13
CA PHE A 258 18.82 -26.75 24.89
C PHE A 258 19.23 -25.29 24.71
N GLN A 259 20.53 -25.01 24.73
CA GLN A 259 21.07 -23.69 24.46
C GLN A 259 20.65 -23.22 23.07
N TRP A 260 20.89 -24.01 22.02
CA TRP A 260 20.51 -23.65 20.65
C TRP A 260 19.00 -23.46 20.47
N TYR A 261 18.18 -24.39 20.97
CA TYR A 261 16.72 -24.27 20.88
C TYR A 261 16.20 -23.00 21.56
N THR A 262 16.82 -22.59 22.67
CA THR A 262 16.45 -21.34 23.35
C THR A 262 16.61 -20.13 22.43
N PHE A 263 17.70 -20.02 21.67
CA PHE A 263 17.84 -18.97 20.66
C PHE A 263 16.79 -19.09 19.55
N LEU A 264 16.52 -20.31 19.07
CA LEU A 264 15.57 -20.58 17.99
C LEU A 264 14.13 -20.20 18.37
N LEU A 265 13.78 -20.33 19.66
CA LEU A 265 12.46 -20.01 20.22
C LEU A 265 12.18 -18.50 20.28
N MET A 266 13.21 -17.65 20.28
CA MET A 266 13.05 -16.20 20.43
C MET A 266 12.36 -15.55 19.23
N GLY A 267 12.76 -15.93 18.02
CA GLY A 267 12.20 -15.38 16.77
C GLY A 267 10.68 -15.58 16.66
N PRO A 268 10.15 -16.80 16.83
CA PRO A 268 8.71 -17.06 16.83
C PRO A 268 7.92 -16.23 17.85
N VAL A 269 8.42 -16.08 19.08
CA VAL A 269 7.76 -15.26 20.12
C VAL A 269 7.67 -13.80 19.67
N TRP A 270 8.76 -13.25 19.15
CA TRP A 270 8.80 -11.88 18.64
C TRP A 270 7.83 -11.67 17.47
N ASN A 271 7.74 -12.63 16.56
CA ASN A 271 6.83 -12.58 15.43
C ASN A 271 5.37 -12.57 15.87
N ILE A 272 4.98 -13.44 16.82
CA ILE A 272 3.61 -13.52 17.33
C ILE A 272 3.15 -12.16 17.89
N VAL A 273 3.99 -11.51 18.71
CA VAL A 273 3.62 -10.22 19.33
C VAL A 273 3.49 -9.11 18.29
N ASN A 274 4.38 -9.05 17.30
CA ASN A 274 4.32 -8.03 16.26
C ASN A 274 3.14 -8.22 15.30
N SER A 275 2.77 -9.47 15.02
CA SER A 275 1.69 -9.79 14.10
C SER A 275 0.31 -9.35 14.58
N PHE A 276 0.03 -9.34 15.88
CA PHE A 276 -1.25 -8.84 16.40
C PHE A 276 -1.50 -7.37 15.99
N SER A 277 -0.43 -6.60 16.09
CA SER A 277 -0.39 -5.18 15.74
C SER A 277 -0.52 -4.94 14.23
N GLU A 278 -0.01 -5.86 13.42
CA GLU A 278 -0.12 -5.82 11.96
C GLU A 278 -1.52 -6.23 11.49
N LEU A 279 -2.12 -7.22 12.17
CA LEU A 279 -3.48 -7.68 11.92
C LEU A 279 -4.48 -6.53 12.00
N GLN A 280 -4.45 -5.75 13.07
CA GLN A 280 -5.37 -4.61 13.23
C GLN A 280 -5.23 -3.56 12.11
N ARG A 281 -4.00 -3.19 11.76
CA ARG A 281 -3.75 -2.21 10.69
C ARG A 281 -4.25 -2.71 9.36
N SER A 282 -3.98 -3.98 9.09
CA SER A 282 -4.23 -4.56 7.80
C SER A 282 -5.72 -4.90 7.63
N LEU A 283 -6.47 -5.17 8.72
CA LEU A 283 -7.93 -5.26 8.71
C LEU A 283 -8.56 -3.91 8.37
N ALA A 284 -8.09 -2.82 8.97
CA ALA A 284 -8.58 -1.48 8.67
C ALA A 284 -8.26 -1.05 7.22
N ALA A 285 -7.08 -1.42 6.70
CA ALA A 285 -6.73 -1.20 5.29
C ALA A 285 -7.62 -2.00 4.35
N MET A 286 -7.88 -3.27 4.71
CA MET A 286 -8.77 -4.15 3.96
C MET A 286 -10.18 -3.57 3.89
N GLU A 287 -10.72 -3.11 5.02
CA GLU A 287 -12.03 -2.45 5.09
C GLU A 287 -12.12 -1.27 4.11
N ARG A 288 -11.14 -0.36 4.10
CA ARG A 288 -11.09 0.77 3.16
C ARG A 288 -11.00 0.35 1.69
N VAL A 289 -10.25 -0.71 1.38
CA VAL A 289 -10.14 -1.23 0.00
C VAL A 289 -11.48 -1.82 -0.44
N PHE A 290 -12.10 -2.65 0.40
CA PHE A 290 -13.38 -3.27 0.08
C PHE A 290 -14.55 -2.29 0.07
N GLU A 291 -14.51 -1.24 0.89
CA GLU A 291 -15.46 -0.13 0.84
C GLU A 291 -15.50 0.47 -0.57
N VAL A 292 -14.33 0.81 -1.13
CA VAL A 292 -14.23 1.35 -2.50
C VAL A 292 -14.64 0.33 -3.56
N LEU A 293 -14.30 -0.95 -3.39
CA LEU A 293 -14.73 -2.00 -4.32
C LEU A 293 -16.25 -2.23 -4.30
N ALA A 294 -16.91 -1.93 -3.18
CA ALA A 294 -18.35 -2.10 -3.00
C ALA A 294 -19.17 -0.85 -3.36
N MET A 295 -18.56 0.34 -3.39
CA MET A 295 -19.22 1.59 -3.81
C MET A 295 -19.84 1.44 -5.19
N PRO A 296 -21.07 1.92 -5.46
CA PRO A 296 -21.74 1.78 -6.75
C PRO A 296 -21.01 2.50 -7.90
N ASP A 297 -21.24 2.06 -9.13
CA ASP A 297 -20.74 2.76 -10.33
C ASP A 297 -21.44 4.12 -10.51
N ASP A 298 -20.74 5.07 -11.13
CA ASP A 298 -21.30 6.34 -11.59
C ASP A 298 -22.26 6.08 -12.73
N LYS A 299 -23.56 6.33 -12.49
CA LYS A 299 -24.61 6.30 -13.51
C LYS A 299 -24.61 5.00 -14.33
N PRO A 300 -24.87 3.84 -13.70
CA PRO A 300 -24.98 2.58 -14.44
C PRO A 300 -26.05 2.70 -15.52
N ASP A 301 -25.80 2.09 -16.67
CA ASP A 301 -26.78 2.02 -17.76
C ASP A 301 -28.07 1.35 -17.25
N ARG A 302 -29.23 1.89 -17.63
CA ARG A 302 -30.53 1.25 -17.37
C ARG A 302 -30.57 -0.12 -18.05
N ALA A 303 -31.37 -1.06 -17.51
CA ALA A 303 -31.46 -2.42 -18.04
C ALA A 303 -31.88 -2.47 -19.53
N ASP A 304 -32.66 -1.49 -19.97
CA ASP A 304 -33.16 -1.28 -21.32
C ASP A 304 -32.43 -0.17 -22.09
N ALA A 305 -31.24 0.24 -21.62
CA ALA A 305 -30.48 1.33 -22.22
C ALA A 305 -30.13 1.06 -23.68
N ARG A 306 -30.49 2.02 -24.54
CA ARG A 306 -30.32 1.95 -25.99
C ARG A 306 -29.05 2.68 -26.43
N PRO A 307 -28.47 2.35 -27.58
CA PRO A 307 -27.42 3.18 -28.16
C PRO A 307 -27.95 4.60 -28.43
N ALA A 308 -27.10 5.61 -28.22
CA ALA A 308 -27.43 6.99 -28.54
C ALA A 308 -27.65 7.17 -30.06
N PRO A 309 -28.49 8.12 -30.49
CA PRO A 309 -28.76 8.35 -31.91
C PRO A 309 -27.50 8.89 -32.61
N PRO A 310 -27.27 8.56 -33.89
CA PRO A 310 -26.07 9.00 -34.63
C PRO A 310 -26.05 10.51 -34.93
N VAL A 311 -27.21 11.18 -34.85
CA VAL A 311 -27.35 12.61 -35.16
C VAL A 311 -28.23 13.27 -34.10
N VAL A 312 -27.78 14.40 -33.57
CA VAL A 312 -28.54 15.25 -32.66
C VAL A 312 -29.33 16.26 -33.48
N ARG A 313 -30.66 16.12 -33.50
CA ARG A 313 -31.60 17.04 -34.16
C ARG A 313 -32.15 18.07 -33.20
N GLU A 314 -32.21 17.75 -31.91
CA GLU A 314 -32.76 18.63 -30.88
C GLU A 314 -32.27 18.19 -29.49
N ILE A 315 -32.04 19.17 -28.62
CA ILE A 315 -31.85 18.99 -27.17
C ILE A 315 -32.94 19.78 -26.45
N GLU A 316 -33.71 19.12 -25.59
CA GLU A 316 -34.81 19.75 -24.84
C GLU A 316 -34.61 19.58 -23.34
N PHE A 317 -34.64 20.69 -22.62
CA PHE A 317 -34.71 20.71 -21.16
C PHE A 317 -36.16 20.89 -20.75
N GLN A 318 -36.69 19.97 -19.95
CA GLN A 318 -38.07 20.04 -19.45
C GLN A 318 -38.05 20.18 -17.93
N LYS A 319 -38.30 21.40 -17.44
CA LYS A 319 -38.39 21.74 -16.01
C LYS A 319 -37.20 21.21 -15.20
N VAL A 320 -35.99 21.42 -15.73
CA VAL A 320 -34.79 20.83 -15.15
C VAL A 320 -34.44 21.56 -13.86
N GLU A 321 -34.25 20.78 -12.81
CA GLU A 321 -33.76 21.23 -11.51
C GLU A 321 -32.50 20.45 -11.15
N PHE A 322 -31.54 21.11 -10.52
CA PHE A 322 -30.33 20.46 -10.05
C PHE A 322 -29.75 21.11 -8.81
N ALA A 323 -29.29 20.28 -7.88
CA ALA A 323 -28.59 20.67 -6.66
C ALA A 323 -27.37 19.76 -6.45
N TYR A 324 -26.18 20.33 -6.23
CA TYR A 324 -24.99 19.54 -5.82
C TYR A 324 -25.12 19.02 -4.38
N ARG A 325 -25.88 19.73 -3.54
CA ARG A 325 -26.20 19.37 -2.16
C ARG A 325 -27.70 19.50 -1.97
N GLU A 326 -28.29 18.54 -1.29
CA GLU A 326 -29.70 18.54 -0.97
C GLU A 326 -30.12 19.86 -0.30
N GLY A 327 -31.26 20.41 -0.70
CA GLY A 327 -31.78 21.69 -0.20
C GLY A 327 -31.13 22.96 -0.80
N HIS A 328 -30.12 22.85 -1.66
CA HIS A 328 -29.47 23.99 -2.32
C HIS A 328 -29.47 23.87 -3.85
N PRO A 329 -30.62 24.12 -4.50
CA PRO A 329 -30.68 24.08 -5.96
C PRO A 329 -29.87 25.22 -6.59
N VAL A 330 -29.17 24.88 -7.67
CA VAL A 330 -28.35 25.79 -8.50
C VAL A 330 -29.04 26.04 -9.84
N VAL A 331 -29.79 25.05 -10.34
CA VAL A 331 -30.64 25.17 -11.53
C VAL A 331 -32.08 25.00 -11.07
N HIS A 332 -32.96 25.92 -11.49
CA HIS A 332 -34.37 25.96 -11.10
C HIS A 332 -35.24 26.04 -12.37
N ASP A 333 -36.20 25.12 -12.50
CA ASP A 333 -37.23 25.08 -13.54
C ASP A 333 -36.72 25.44 -14.96
N PHE A 334 -35.54 24.94 -15.33
CA PHE A 334 -34.90 25.32 -16.58
C PHE A 334 -35.56 24.59 -17.75
N THR A 335 -36.21 25.34 -18.63
CA THR A 335 -36.92 24.83 -19.80
C THR A 335 -36.48 25.57 -21.07
N VAL A 336 -35.82 24.85 -21.97
CA VAL A 336 -35.27 25.38 -23.23
C VAL A 336 -35.24 24.27 -24.27
N THR A 337 -35.55 24.60 -25.51
CA THR A 337 -35.37 23.71 -26.67
C THR A 337 -34.28 24.27 -27.57
N VAL A 338 -33.29 23.45 -27.90
CA VAL A 338 -32.14 23.80 -28.74
C VAL A 338 -32.19 22.97 -30.03
N PRO A 339 -32.47 23.59 -31.19
CA PRO A 339 -32.43 22.91 -32.47
C PRO A 339 -31.01 22.47 -32.84
N GLY A 340 -30.90 21.31 -33.49
CA GLY A 340 -29.64 20.81 -34.03
C GLY A 340 -29.07 21.76 -35.09
N GLY A 341 -27.74 21.92 -35.09
CA GLY A 341 -27.04 22.84 -35.97
C GLY A 341 -27.09 24.32 -35.55
N SER A 342 -27.76 24.64 -34.43
CA SER A 342 -27.75 26.00 -33.87
C SER A 342 -26.54 26.24 -32.96
N VAL A 343 -26.15 27.51 -32.85
CA VAL A 343 -25.16 27.98 -31.86
C VAL A 343 -25.90 28.73 -30.77
N VAL A 344 -25.84 28.22 -29.55
CA VAL A 344 -26.53 28.80 -28.39
C VAL A 344 -25.51 29.29 -27.37
N ALA A 345 -25.67 30.54 -26.92
CA ALA A 345 -24.83 31.15 -25.89
C ALA A 345 -25.59 31.26 -24.56
N LEU A 346 -25.02 30.71 -23.50
CA LEU A 346 -25.48 30.88 -22.12
C LEU A 346 -24.72 32.04 -21.47
N VAL A 347 -25.40 33.17 -21.24
CA VAL A 347 -24.79 34.39 -20.68
C VAL A 347 -25.42 34.74 -19.34
N GLY A 348 -24.60 35.16 -18.38
CA GLY A 348 -25.06 35.54 -17.05
C GLY A 348 -23.90 35.74 -16.08
N ARG A 349 -24.19 36.34 -14.92
CA ARG A 349 -23.20 36.62 -13.86
C ARG A 349 -22.46 35.34 -13.42
N SER A 350 -21.26 35.49 -12.86
CA SER A 350 -20.55 34.35 -12.25
C SER A 350 -21.42 33.70 -11.18
N GLY A 351 -21.41 32.37 -11.11
CA GLY A 351 -22.26 31.60 -10.18
C GLY A 351 -23.71 31.37 -10.62
N ALA A 352 -24.16 31.89 -11.77
CA ALA A 352 -25.54 31.72 -12.25
C ALA A 352 -25.89 30.29 -12.78
N GLY A 353 -25.09 29.27 -12.50
CA GLY A 353 -25.36 27.88 -12.91
C GLY A 353 -25.03 27.52 -14.36
N LYS A 354 -24.37 28.40 -15.13
CA LYS A 354 -24.02 28.16 -16.56
C LYS A 354 -23.24 26.85 -16.77
N THR A 355 -22.14 26.68 -16.02
CA THR A 355 -21.31 25.47 -16.08
C THR A 355 -22.08 24.24 -15.64
N THR A 356 -22.96 24.39 -14.64
CA THR A 356 -23.83 23.30 -14.18
C THR A 356 -24.79 22.83 -15.27
N VAL A 357 -25.38 23.74 -16.06
CA VAL A 357 -26.22 23.36 -17.20
C VAL A 357 -25.43 22.59 -18.26
N THR A 358 -24.20 23.02 -18.58
CA THR A 358 -23.35 22.28 -19.52
C THR A 358 -22.90 20.92 -18.97
N ASP A 359 -22.66 20.82 -17.66
CA ASP A 359 -22.30 19.56 -16.99
C ASP A 359 -23.47 18.56 -16.98
N LEU A 360 -24.71 19.04 -16.92
CA LEU A 360 -25.91 18.22 -17.03
C LEU A 360 -26.08 17.65 -18.44
N VAL A 361 -25.79 18.44 -19.49
CA VAL A 361 -25.74 17.93 -20.88
C VAL A 361 -24.63 16.90 -21.04
N ALA A 362 -23.46 17.13 -20.45
CA ALA A 362 -22.37 16.15 -20.42
C ALA A 362 -22.69 14.88 -19.63
N ARG A 363 -23.82 14.87 -18.91
CA ARG A 363 -24.20 13.84 -17.94
C ARG A 363 -23.06 13.56 -16.94
N PHE A 364 -22.33 14.61 -16.54
CA PHE A 364 -21.47 14.56 -15.34
C PHE A 364 -22.33 14.50 -14.08
N HIS A 365 -23.53 15.08 -14.16
CA HIS A 365 -24.60 14.93 -13.19
C HIS A 365 -25.91 14.57 -13.89
N ASP A 366 -26.77 13.82 -13.20
CA ASP A 366 -28.17 13.67 -13.62
C ASP A 366 -29.00 14.77 -12.92
N PRO A 367 -30.04 15.32 -13.56
CA PRO A 367 -30.88 16.33 -12.94
C PRO A 367 -31.63 15.77 -11.72
N THR A 368 -31.77 16.57 -10.66
CA THR A 368 -32.51 16.19 -9.44
C THR A 368 -34.02 16.26 -9.65
N GLY A 369 -34.47 17.09 -10.59
CA GLY A 369 -35.86 17.21 -11.03
C GLY A 369 -35.94 17.46 -12.54
N GLY A 370 -37.04 17.06 -13.16
CA GLY A 370 -37.24 17.19 -14.60
C GLY A 370 -36.44 16.18 -15.43
N ARG A 371 -36.21 16.51 -16.71
CA ARG A 371 -35.47 15.66 -17.66
C ARG A 371 -34.84 16.45 -18.80
N ILE A 372 -33.79 15.87 -19.37
CA ILE A 372 -33.12 16.36 -20.57
C ILE A 372 -33.34 15.32 -21.66
N LEU A 373 -33.87 15.75 -22.79
CA LEU A 373 -34.19 14.90 -23.93
C LEU A 373 -33.25 15.22 -25.09
N VAL A 374 -32.82 14.18 -25.80
CA VAL A 374 -32.18 14.29 -27.11
C VAL A 374 -33.05 13.56 -28.12
N ASN A 375 -33.50 14.28 -29.15
CA ASN A 375 -34.47 13.78 -30.13
C ASN A 375 -35.72 13.14 -29.48
N GLY A 376 -36.22 13.74 -28.39
CA GLY A 376 -37.39 13.28 -27.65
C GLY A 376 -37.17 12.10 -26.69
N SER A 377 -35.95 11.55 -26.58
CA SER A 377 -35.63 10.47 -25.63
C SER A 377 -34.74 10.98 -24.49
N ASP A 378 -34.97 10.52 -23.26
CA ASP A 378 -34.21 10.97 -22.08
C ASP A 378 -32.75 10.53 -22.19
N ILE A 379 -31.82 11.43 -21.85
CA ILE A 379 -30.37 11.12 -21.88
C ILE A 379 -29.98 9.96 -20.95
N ARG A 380 -30.82 9.65 -19.95
CA ARG A 380 -30.67 8.52 -19.02
C ARG A 380 -31.04 7.17 -19.62
N ASP A 381 -31.75 7.15 -20.74
CA ASP A 381 -32.14 5.95 -21.47
C ASP A 381 -31.08 5.49 -22.49
N PHE A 382 -30.03 6.29 -22.69
CA PHE A 382 -28.90 5.93 -23.54
C PHE A 382 -27.78 5.28 -22.75
N ARG A 383 -27.06 4.36 -23.41
CA ARG A 383 -25.78 3.86 -22.93
C ARG A 383 -24.79 5.01 -22.83
N LEU A 384 -24.24 5.24 -21.65
CA LEU A 384 -23.45 6.45 -21.34
C LEU A 384 -22.27 6.64 -22.28
N ARG A 385 -21.59 5.54 -22.65
CA ARG A 385 -20.47 5.57 -23.61
C ARG A 385 -20.89 6.14 -24.96
N THR A 386 -21.92 5.58 -25.57
CA THR A 386 -22.41 6.02 -26.89
C THR A 386 -22.98 7.43 -26.87
N TYR A 387 -23.52 7.86 -25.72
CA TYR A 387 -23.99 9.24 -25.56
C TYR A 387 -22.82 10.23 -25.53
N ARG A 388 -21.74 9.90 -24.79
CA ARG A 388 -20.54 10.75 -24.71
C ARG A 388 -19.77 10.81 -26.04
N ASP A 389 -19.87 9.80 -26.89
CA ASP A 389 -19.30 9.84 -28.25
C ASP A 389 -19.93 10.96 -29.13
N LEU A 390 -21.12 11.46 -28.76
CA LEU A 390 -21.78 12.60 -29.44
C LEU A 390 -21.29 13.96 -28.94
N LEU A 391 -20.51 14.01 -27.86
CA LEU A 391 -20.16 15.24 -27.15
C LEU A 391 -18.68 15.56 -27.29
N ALA A 392 -18.39 16.81 -27.67
CA ALA A 392 -17.07 17.41 -27.50
C ALA A 392 -17.18 18.49 -26.42
N ILE A 393 -16.43 18.34 -25.32
CA ILE A 393 -16.51 19.23 -24.16
C ILE A 393 -15.15 19.90 -23.98
N VAL A 394 -15.16 21.23 -23.92
CA VAL A 394 -13.99 22.04 -23.55
C VAL A 394 -14.33 22.75 -22.24
N GLN A 395 -13.64 22.35 -21.16
CA GLN A 395 -13.87 22.92 -19.83
C GLN A 395 -13.21 24.30 -19.69
N GLN A 396 -13.72 25.11 -18.77
CA GLN A 396 -13.14 26.43 -18.47
C GLN A 396 -11.69 26.33 -17.97
N ASP A 397 -11.41 25.35 -17.12
CA ASP A 397 -10.06 25.02 -16.67
C ASP A 397 -9.56 23.82 -17.48
N VAL A 398 -8.72 24.08 -18.49
CA VAL A 398 -8.17 23.03 -19.35
C VAL A 398 -7.16 22.18 -18.58
N PHE A 399 -7.30 20.86 -18.68
CA PHE A 399 -6.37 19.92 -18.09
C PHE A 399 -5.53 19.25 -19.17
N LEU A 400 -4.21 19.32 -19.04
CA LEU A 400 -3.26 18.64 -19.90
C LEU A 400 -2.49 17.58 -19.11
N PHE A 401 -2.42 16.38 -19.68
CA PHE A 401 -1.62 15.28 -19.14
C PHE A 401 -0.13 15.54 -19.39
N ASP A 402 0.71 15.01 -18.50
CA ASP A 402 2.14 14.97 -18.77
C ASP A 402 2.41 14.08 -19.98
N GLY A 403 3.17 14.61 -20.94
CA GLY A 403 3.36 14.00 -22.25
C GLY A 403 3.70 15.04 -23.32
N SER A 404 3.72 14.60 -24.58
CA SER A 404 3.92 15.50 -25.71
C SER A 404 2.64 16.27 -26.08
N VAL A 405 2.78 17.32 -26.89
CA VAL A 405 1.64 18.02 -27.51
C VAL A 405 0.78 17.02 -28.30
N ARG A 406 1.43 16.14 -29.08
CA ARG A 406 0.75 15.10 -29.85
C ARG A 406 -0.13 14.22 -28.97
N ASP A 407 0.41 13.75 -27.84
CA ASP A 407 -0.30 12.81 -26.96
C ASP A 407 -1.55 13.44 -26.34
N ASN A 408 -1.49 14.73 -26.03
CA ASN A 408 -2.63 15.47 -25.49
C ASN A 408 -3.72 15.71 -26.55
N ILE A 409 -3.35 16.07 -27.78
CA ILE A 409 -4.33 16.22 -28.88
C ILE A 409 -4.97 14.86 -29.22
N ALA A 410 -4.16 13.80 -29.31
CA ALA A 410 -4.62 12.45 -29.59
C ALA A 410 -5.40 11.81 -28.41
N TYR A 411 -5.45 12.44 -27.23
CA TYR A 411 -6.19 11.91 -26.09
C TYR A 411 -7.68 11.69 -26.41
N GLY A 412 -8.29 12.60 -27.19
CA GLY A 412 -9.69 12.47 -27.62
C GLY A 412 -9.94 11.31 -28.59
N ARG A 413 -8.91 10.86 -29.32
CA ARG A 413 -8.97 9.72 -30.23
C ARG A 413 -7.59 9.08 -30.37
N HIS A 414 -7.33 8.07 -29.55
CA HIS A 414 -5.97 7.50 -29.38
C HIS A 414 -5.38 6.87 -30.66
N GLU A 415 -6.24 6.44 -31.58
CA GLU A 415 -5.86 5.86 -32.88
C GLU A 415 -5.67 6.92 -33.98
N ALA A 416 -5.71 8.22 -33.66
CA ALA A 416 -5.53 9.29 -34.62
C ALA A 416 -4.12 9.25 -35.24
N THR A 417 -4.09 9.38 -36.57
CA THR A 417 -2.85 9.53 -37.34
C THR A 417 -2.24 10.91 -37.12
N ASP A 418 -0.93 11.04 -37.36
CA ASP A 418 -0.24 12.32 -37.20
C ASP A 418 -0.84 13.43 -38.11
N ALA A 419 -1.34 13.06 -39.29
CA ALA A 419 -2.06 13.98 -40.17
C ALA A 419 -3.40 14.46 -39.58
N GLU A 420 -4.16 13.58 -38.92
CA GLU A 420 -5.40 13.97 -38.23
C GLU A 420 -5.11 14.86 -37.01
N VAL A 421 -4.02 14.59 -36.27
CA VAL A 421 -3.56 15.43 -35.16
C VAL A 421 -3.17 16.83 -35.66
N GLU A 422 -2.44 16.90 -36.78
CA GLU A 422 -2.04 18.18 -37.38
C GLU A 422 -3.26 18.96 -37.91
N ASP A 423 -4.21 18.29 -38.56
CA ASP A 423 -5.45 18.91 -39.04
C ASP A 423 -6.27 19.48 -37.87
N ALA A 424 -6.43 18.71 -36.78
CA ALA A 424 -7.06 19.18 -35.55
C ALA A 424 -6.36 20.43 -34.99
N ALA A 425 -5.02 20.42 -34.92
CA ALA A 425 -4.24 21.56 -34.46
C ALA A 425 -4.38 22.79 -35.37
N ARG A 426 -4.48 22.61 -36.69
CA ARG A 426 -4.73 23.71 -37.64
C ARG A 426 -6.12 24.32 -37.42
N ARG A 427 -7.15 23.48 -37.27
CA ARG A 427 -8.53 23.92 -36.99
C ARG A 427 -8.66 24.65 -35.66
N ALA A 428 -7.88 24.25 -34.66
CA ALA A 428 -7.81 24.90 -33.35
C ALA A 428 -6.87 26.13 -33.34
N ASN A 429 -6.30 26.53 -34.47
CA ASN A 429 -5.30 27.61 -34.59
C ASN A 429 -4.06 27.41 -33.69
N ALA A 430 -3.69 26.15 -33.43
CA ALA A 430 -2.58 25.76 -32.57
C ALA A 430 -1.32 25.38 -33.37
N HIS A 431 -1.47 24.93 -34.62
CA HIS A 431 -0.36 24.40 -35.43
C HIS A 431 0.86 25.32 -35.49
N GLU A 432 0.66 26.63 -35.71
CA GLU A 432 1.77 27.57 -35.88
C GLU A 432 2.65 27.70 -34.64
N PHE A 433 2.06 27.74 -33.44
CA PHE A 433 2.87 27.83 -32.23
C PHE A 433 3.50 26.48 -31.91
N ILE A 434 2.78 25.38 -32.14
CA ILE A 434 3.30 24.03 -31.90
C ILE A 434 4.53 23.79 -32.77
N ALA A 435 4.50 24.17 -34.04
CA ALA A 435 5.62 24.02 -34.97
C ALA A 435 6.87 24.85 -34.57
N ARG A 436 6.71 25.89 -33.74
CA ARG A 436 7.82 26.71 -33.22
C ARG A 436 8.39 26.19 -31.90
N LEU A 437 7.77 25.19 -31.29
CA LEU A 437 8.33 24.56 -30.11
C LEU A 437 9.60 23.76 -30.46
N PRO A 438 10.52 23.55 -29.51
CA PRO A 438 11.81 22.91 -29.78
C PRO A 438 11.72 21.57 -30.51
N ASP A 439 10.73 20.74 -30.18
CA ASP A 439 10.50 19.41 -30.78
C ASP A 439 9.15 19.33 -31.51
N GLY A 440 8.57 20.49 -31.88
CA GLY A 440 7.27 20.55 -32.55
C GLY A 440 6.16 19.86 -31.74
N TYR A 441 5.41 18.95 -32.39
CA TYR A 441 4.40 18.10 -31.75
C TYR A 441 4.96 17.10 -30.73
N GLY A 442 6.25 16.76 -30.83
CA GLY A 442 6.94 15.89 -29.85
C GLY A 442 7.34 16.62 -28.56
N THR A 443 7.13 17.95 -28.50
CA THR A 443 7.52 18.75 -27.34
C THR A 443 6.78 18.31 -26.08
N PHE A 444 7.52 17.95 -25.04
CA PHE A 444 6.98 17.65 -23.72
C PHE A 444 6.56 18.93 -22.99
N ILE A 445 5.26 19.07 -22.74
CA ILE A 445 4.66 20.28 -22.16
C ILE A 445 4.75 20.34 -20.61
N GLY A 446 5.17 19.23 -19.99
CA GLY A 446 5.30 19.06 -18.54
C GLY A 446 3.94 18.92 -17.84
N GLU A 447 3.96 18.60 -16.55
CA GLU A 447 2.74 18.45 -15.75
C GLU A 447 1.84 19.68 -15.87
N ARG A 448 0.55 19.47 -16.21
CA ARG A 448 -0.46 20.51 -16.41
C ARG A 448 -0.07 21.58 -17.44
N GLY A 449 0.81 21.24 -18.39
CA GLY A 449 1.21 22.14 -19.46
C GLY A 449 1.90 23.42 -18.96
N VAL A 450 2.65 23.37 -17.86
CA VAL A 450 3.32 24.55 -17.24
C VAL A 450 4.23 25.32 -18.22
N LYS A 451 4.67 24.68 -19.31
CA LYS A 451 5.49 25.31 -20.34
C LYS A 451 4.69 26.10 -21.39
N LEU A 452 3.36 26.03 -21.34
CA LEU A 452 2.44 26.72 -22.25
C LEU A 452 1.83 27.94 -21.57
N SER A 453 1.54 28.97 -22.36
CA SER A 453 0.68 30.08 -21.94
C SER A 453 -0.79 29.64 -21.85
N GLY A 454 -1.61 30.37 -21.10
CA GLY A 454 -3.02 30.00 -20.91
C GLY A 454 -3.89 30.03 -22.18
N GLY A 455 -3.49 30.73 -23.24
CA GLY A 455 -4.18 30.66 -24.54
C GLY A 455 -3.64 29.58 -25.47
N GLN A 456 -2.51 28.96 -25.12
CA GLN A 456 -1.93 27.81 -25.82
C GLN A 456 -2.37 26.48 -25.20
N GLN A 457 -2.66 26.48 -23.90
CA GLN A 457 -3.36 25.38 -23.22
C GLN A 457 -4.78 25.31 -23.76
#